data_AF-A0AAF5PL38-F1
#
_entry.id   AF-A0AAF5PL38-F1
#
_cell.length_a   1.000
_cell.length_b   1.000
_cell.length_c   1.000
_cell.angle_alpha   90.00
_cell.angle_beta   90.00
_cell.angle_gamma   90.00
#
_symmetry.space_group_name_H-M   'P 1'
#
loop_
_entity.id
_entity.type
_entity.pdbx_description
1 polymer ?
#
loop_
_entity_poly.entity_id
_entity_poly.type
_entity_poly.pdbx_seq_one_letter_code
_entity_poly.pdbx_strand_id
1 'polypeptide(L)' 'MTINNKILQPDGSLERLLRESEILRQAFGHLFDYVILNNDIDETIRQLELVVEKLNACPQWVPVSWIY' A
#
# COMPACT_ATOMS: atom_id res chain seq x y z
N MET A 1 -11.61 17.03 -36.40
CA MET A 1 -12.04 15.73 -35.85
C MET A 1 -11.04 15.37 -34.76
N THR A 2 -11.45 15.43 -33.51
CA THR A 2 -10.57 15.36 -32.34
C THR A 2 -10.23 13.90 -32.03
N ILE A 3 -8.96 13.55 -32.08
CA ILE A 3 -8.39 12.42 -31.32
C ILE A 3 -7.17 12.96 -30.59
N ASN A 4 -7.44 13.83 -29.62
CA ASN A 4 -6.50 14.12 -28.55
C ASN A 4 -6.38 12.83 -27.75
N ASN A 5 -5.42 12.00 -28.10
CA ASN A 5 -4.89 11.01 -27.20
C ASN A 5 -4.19 11.79 -26.08
N LYS A 6 -4.99 12.29 -25.13
CA LYS A 6 -4.55 12.50 -23.75
C LYS A 6 -4.21 11.11 -23.23
N ILE A 7 -3.10 10.55 -23.74
CA ILE A 7 -2.29 9.64 -22.95
C ILE A 7 -2.11 10.43 -21.67
N LEU A 8 -2.75 9.93 -20.63
CA LEU A 8 -2.66 10.36 -19.26
C LEU A 8 -1.16 10.55 -18.97
N GLN A 9 -0.61 11.72 -19.27
CA GLN A 9 0.68 12.11 -18.74
C GLN A 9 0.37 12.20 -17.25
N PRO A 10 0.93 11.31 -16.40
CA PRO A 10 0.74 11.43 -14.97
C PRO A 10 1.28 12.79 -14.59
N ASP A 11 0.38 13.75 -14.35
CA ASP A 11 0.62 15.19 -14.25
C ASP A 11 1.40 15.56 -12.98
N GLY A 12 2.61 15.01 -12.81
CA GLY A 12 3.39 15.01 -11.57
C GLY A 12 2.68 14.36 -10.37
N SER A 13 1.41 13.99 -10.51
CA SER A 13 0.55 13.52 -9.41
C SER A 13 0.96 12.12 -8.97
N LEU A 14 1.38 11.26 -9.90
CA LEU A 14 1.93 9.96 -9.58
C LEU A 14 3.28 10.10 -8.86
N GLU A 15 4.17 10.98 -9.31
CA GLU A 15 5.46 11.23 -8.66
C GLU A 15 5.30 11.83 -7.26
N ARG A 16 4.30 12.73 -7.09
CA ARG A 16 3.93 13.28 -5.79
C ARG A 16 3.39 12.20 -4.86
N LEU A 17 2.46 11.36 -5.33
CA LEU A 17 1.94 10.23 -4.57
C LEU A 17 3.06 9.25 -4.16
N LEU A 18 3.99 8.95 -5.07
CA LEU A 18 5.16 8.11 -4.77
C LEU A 18 6.03 8.74 -3.68
N ARG A 19 6.33 10.04 -3.79
CA ARG A 19 7.11 10.76 -2.78
C ARG A 19 6.41 10.79 -1.43
N GLU A 20 5.10 11.07 -1.41
CA GLU A 20 4.29 11.07 -0.19
C GLU A 20 4.25 9.67 0.45
N SER A 21 4.09 8.63 -0.37
CA SER A 21 4.16 7.23 0.07
C SER A 21 5.53 6.87 0.67
N GLU A 22 6.62 7.34 0.07
CA GLU A 22 7.99 7.10 0.57
C GLU A 22 8.23 7.78 1.92
N ILE A 23 7.76 9.03 2.08
CA ILE A 23 7.86 9.78 3.34
C ILE A 23 7.06 9.08 4.44
N LEU A 24 5.82 8.67 4.16
CA LEU A 24 4.99 7.91 5.11
C LEU A 24 5.64 6.59 5.49
N ARG A 25 6.22 5.88 4.53
CA ARG A 25 6.96 4.63 4.78
C ARG A 25 8.21 4.86 5.63
N GLN A 26 8.94 5.95 5.44
CA GLN A 26 10.10 6.25 6.29
C GLN A 26 9.67 6.66 7.70
N ALA A 27 8.63 7.49 7.83
CA ALA A 27 8.17 7.99 9.13
C ALA A 27 7.46 6.91 9.97
N PHE A 28 6.64 6.07 9.32
CA PHE A 28 5.76 5.11 9.99
C PHE A 28 6.06 3.66 9.62
N GLY A 29 7.18 3.40 8.93
CA GLY A 29 7.61 2.07 8.48
C GLY A 29 7.62 1.01 9.58
N HIS A 30 7.95 1.41 10.80
CA HIS A 30 8.03 0.55 11.97
C HIS A 30 6.65 0.17 12.56
N LEU A 31 5.57 0.79 12.08
CA LEU A 31 4.19 0.48 12.46
C LEU A 31 3.49 -0.44 11.46
N PHE A 32 4.10 -0.69 10.29
CA PHE A 32 3.52 -1.54 9.27
C PHE A 32 4.03 -2.98 9.42
N ASP A 33 3.11 -3.92 9.67
CA ASP A 33 3.42 -5.35 9.66
C ASP A 33 3.66 -5.91 8.25
N TYR A 34 3.09 -5.26 7.22
CA TYR A 34 3.22 -5.70 5.84
C TYR A 34 3.12 -4.55 4.84
N VAL A 35 3.89 -4.62 3.75
CA VAL A 35 3.87 -3.65 2.64
C VAL A 35 3.64 -4.40 1.33
N ILE A 36 2.54 -4.09 0.63
CA ILE A 36 2.20 -4.70 -0.67
C ILE A 36 2.59 -3.73 -1.79
N LEU A 37 3.44 -4.17 -2.71
CA LEU A 37 3.80 -3.40 -3.90
C LEU A 37 2.78 -3.67 -5.02
N ASN A 38 2.11 -2.62 -5.48
CA ASN A 38 1.14 -2.70 -6.56
C ASN A 38 1.88 -2.80 -7.91
N ASN A 39 2.30 -4.01 -8.27
CA ASN A 39 2.99 -4.30 -9.53
C ASN A 39 2.07 -4.96 -10.57
N ASP A 40 1.10 -5.74 -10.09
CA ASP A 40 0.02 -6.35 -10.86
C ASP A 40 -1.22 -6.45 -9.96
N ILE A 41 -2.41 -6.14 -10.48
CA ILE A 41 -3.63 -6.02 -9.66
C ILE A 41 -4.06 -7.39 -9.12
N ASP A 42 -4.03 -8.43 -9.95
CA ASP A 42 -4.42 -9.78 -9.56
C ASP A 42 -3.47 -10.34 -8.49
N GLU A 43 -2.17 -10.14 -8.65
CA GLU A 43 -1.18 -10.54 -7.64
C GLU A 43 -1.33 -9.72 -6.34
N THR A 44 -1.58 -8.41 -6.43
CA THR A 44 -1.78 -7.54 -5.25
C THR A 44 -2.98 -7.98 -4.43
N ILE A 45 -4.10 -8.32 -5.08
CA ILE A 45 -5.31 -8.81 -4.42
C ILE A 45 -5.03 -10.14 -3.72
N ARG A 46 -4.37 -11.07 -4.42
CA ARG A 46 -4.00 -12.37 -3.85
C ARG A 46 -3.09 -12.24 -2.62
N GLN A 47 -2.08 -11.36 -2.69
CA GLN A 47 -1.20 -11.10 -1.54
C GLN A 47 -1.98 -10.51 -0.36
N LEU A 48 -2.94 -9.61 -0.62
CA LEU A 48 -3.79 -9.05 0.42
C LEU A 48 -4.64 -10.12 1.11
N GLU A 49 -5.31 -10.99 0.34
CA GLU A 49 -6.12 -12.08 0.89
C GLU A 49 -5.29 -13.02 1.76
N LEU A 50 -4.11 -13.42 1.30
CA LEU A 50 -3.19 -14.27 2.06
C LEU A 50 -2.70 -13.63 3.35
N VAL A 51 -2.41 -12.33 3.33
CA VAL A 51 -2.01 -11.59 4.53
C VAL A 51 -3.17 -11.59 5.51
N VAL A 52 -4.38 -11.22 5.09
CA VAL A 52 -5.58 -11.19 5.94
C VAL A 52 -5.87 -12.56 6.57
N GLU A 53 -5.80 -13.65 5.79
CA GLU A 53 -5.94 -15.01 6.33
C GLU A 53 -4.89 -15.31 7.40
N LYS A 54 -3.62 -14.93 7.19
CA LYS A 54 -2.55 -15.12 8.17
C LYS A 54 -2.75 -14.29 9.44
N LEU A 55 -3.23 -13.04 9.32
CA LEU A 55 -3.53 -12.21 10.48
C LEU A 55 -4.67 -12.81 11.33
N ASN A 56 -5.63 -13.48 10.68
CA ASN A 56 -6.74 -14.13 11.37
C ASN A 56 -6.34 -15.48 12.01
N ALA A 57 -5.39 -16.19 11.41
CA ALA A 57 -4.93 -17.49 11.87
C ALA A 57 -3.89 -17.44 13.00
N CYS A 58 -3.16 -16.33 13.14
CA CYS A 58 -2.06 -16.20 14.11
C CYS A 58 -2.33 -15.08 15.13
N PRO A 59 -2.13 -15.33 16.44
CA PRO A 59 -2.17 -14.27 17.44
C PRO A 59 -1.09 -13.22 17.14
N GLN A 60 -1.49 -11.95 17.05
CA GLN A 60 -0.58 -10.83 16.79
C GLN A 60 -0.02 -10.21 18.07
N TRP A 61 1.23 -9.76 18.01
CA TRP A 61 1.88 -9.03 19.09
C TRP A 61 1.39 -7.58 19.09
N VAL A 62 0.42 -7.26 19.94
CA VAL A 62 -0.05 -5.89 20.14
C VAL A 62 0.65 -5.23 21.34
N PRO A 63 0.98 -3.94 21.27
CA PRO A 63 1.45 -3.19 22.43
C PRO A 63 0.41 -3.24 23.55
N VAL A 64 0.85 -3.45 24.79
CA VAL A 64 -0.04 -3.45 25.99
C VAL A 64 -0.84 -2.13 26.09
N SER A 65 -0.29 -1.04 25.55
CA SER A 65 -0.95 0.27 25.46
C SER A 65 -2.22 0.30 24.61
N TRP A 66 -2.53 -0.74 23.82
CA TRP A 66 -3.77 -0.82 23.01
C TRP A 66 -4.93 -1.50 23.75
N ILE A 67 -4.65 -2.15 24.90
CA ILE A 67 -5.63 -2.89 25.70
C ILE A 67 -6.23 -2.01 26.84
N TYR A 68 -5.64 -0.84 27.10
CA TYR A 68 -6.07 0.13 28.12
C TYR A 68 -6.60 1.41 27.48
#